data_AF-A0A2K0UC78-F1
#
_entry.id   AF-A0A2K0UC78-F1
#
_cell.length_a   1.000
_cell.length_b   1.000
_cell.length_c   1.000
_cell.angle_alpha   90.00
_cell.angle_beta   90.00
_cell.angle_gamma   90.00
#
_symmetry.space_group_name_H-M   'P 1'
#
loop_
_entity.id
_entity.type
_entity.pdbx_description
1 polymer ?
#
loop_
_entity_poly.entity_id
_entity_poly.type
_entity_poly.pdbx_seq_one_letter_code
_entity_poly.pdbx_strand_id
1 'polypeptide(L)'
;MVPPAAPDAYPSSAKPPNSRSWTSRPTTPLRPPSQSSFRGSLQPSGDGDGAFPLKRLEPAFAELSDAMADLEANMMHFQLIDESLARFGESFASFLYGLNMNAFCVDFPETPILQSFRRDRQSSTELRPAHDAEATYM
;
A
#
# COMPACT_ATOMS: atom_id res chain seq x y z
N MET A 1 53.20 8.90 25.35
CA MET A 1 52.80 7.74 26.17
C MET A 1 52.06 8.26 27.40
N VAL A 2 50.74 8.45 27.28
CA VAL A 2 49.72 8.67 28.34
C VAL A 2 48.42 8.10 27.74
N PRO A 3 47.63 7.29 28.48
CA PRO A 3 46.57 6.46 27.90
C PRO A 3 45.29 7.23 27.51
N PRO A 4 44.44 6.67 26.62
CA PRO A 4 43.17 7.26 26.23
C PRO A 4 42.09 7.06 27.30
N ALA A 5 41.42 8.14 27.69
CA ALA A 5 40.23 8.10 28.54
C ALA A 5 39.00 7.68 27.71
N ALA A 6 38.16 6.85 28.32
CA ALA A 6 36.97 6.22 27.74
C ALA A 6 35.92 7.23 27.23
N PRO A 7 35.10 6.86 26.24
CA PRO A 7 34.00 7.70 25.78
C PRO A 7 32.82 7.65 26.77
N ASP A 8 32.37 8.83 27.20
CA ASP A 8 31.14 9.01 27.98
C ASP A 8 29.92 8.51 27.19
N ALA A 9 29.13 7.71 27.89
CA ALA A 9 27.89 7.12 27.41
C ALA A 9 26.81 8.19 27.18
N TYR A 10 26.37 8.35 25.93
CA TYR A 10 25.18 9.13 25.60
C TYR A 10 23.91 8.32 25.95
N PRO A 11 22.96 8.86 26.73
CA PRO A 11 21.70 8.18 26.99
C PRO A 11 20.82 8.15 25.74
N SER A 12 20.39 6.92 25.42
CA SER A 12 19.42 6.56 24.40
C SER A 12 18.11 7.34 24.55
N SER A 13 17.71 8.07 23.50
CA SER A 13 16.32 8.53 23.32
C SER A 13 16.00 8.64 21.84
N ALA A 14 15.90 7.49 21.17
CA ALA A 14 15.30 7.39 19.84
C ALA A 14 13.89 6.80 20.00
N LYS A 15 12.89 7.68 20.05
CA LYS A 15 11.47 7.31 19.99
C LYS A 15 11.20 6.55 18.68
N PRO A 16 10.45 5.44 18.68
CA PRO A 16 10.03 4.81 17.44
C PRO A 16 9.09 5.75 16.67
N PRO A 17 9.23 5.91 15.35
CA PRO A 17 8.22 6.59 14.56
C PRO A 17 6.91 5.80 14.63
N ASN A 18 5.86 6.50 15.05
CA ASN A 18 4.51 6.00 15.20
C ASN A 18 4.01 5.40 13.86
N SER A 19 3.86 4.07 13.84
CA SER A 19 3.14 3.33 12.80
C SER A 19 1.66 3.72 12.87
N ARG A 20 1.27 4.76 12.14
CA ARG A 20 -0.14 5.14 11.97
C ARG A 20 -0.35 6.17 10.84
N SER A 21 0.06 5.83 9.62
CA SER A 21 -0.44 6.52 8.42
C SER A 21 -0.55 5.59 7.20
N TRP A 22 -0.82 4.31 7.45
CA TRP A 22 -1.21 3.40 6.39
C TRP A 22 -2.73 3.47 6.23
N THR A 23 -3.16 3.68 4.98
CA THR A 23 -4.53 3.67 4.46
C THR A 23 -5.28 5.01 4.52
N SER A 24 -4.88 5.96 3.66
CA SER A 24 -5.90 6.76 2.94
C SER A 24 -6.65 5.79 2.03
N ARG A 25 -7.54 5.00 2.64
CA ARG A 25 -8.46 4.12 1.96
C ARG A 25 -9.33 5.03 1.10
N PRO A 26 -9.29 4.95 -0.24
CA PRO A 26 -10.29 5.60 -1.06
C PRO A 26 -11.62 5.00 -0.62
N THR A 27 -12.45 5.81 0.03
CA THR A 27 -13.81 5.39 0.36
C THR A 27 -14.56 5.37 -0.95
N THR A 28 -14.51 4.24 -1.66
CA THR A 28 -15.64 3.90 -2.50
C THR A 28 -16.83 3.84 -1.56
N PRO A 29 -17.88 4.66 -1.73
CA PRO A 29 -19.14 4.29 -1.13
C PRO A 29 -19.56 3.01 -1.85
N LEU A 30 -19.25 1.85 -1.25
CA LEU A 30 -20.04 0.65 -1.43
C LEU A 30 -21.39 0.89 -0.73
N ARG A 31 -22.13 1.88 -1.20
CA ARG A 31 -23.53 2.06 -0.86
C ARG A 31 -24.31 1.58 -2.08
N PRO A 32 -25.04 0.46 -1.98
CA PRO A 32 -26.00 0.12 -3.01
C PRO A 32 -26.97 1.31 -3.17
N PRO A 33 -27.30 1.77 -4.39
CA PRO A 33 -28.49 2.58 -4.59
C PRO A 33 -29.69 1.65 -4.48
N SER A 34 -30.02 1.29 -3.25
CA SER A 34 -31.25 0.58 -2.89
C SER A 34 -31.95 1.44 -1.86
N GLN A 35 -32.61 2.52 -2.34
CA GLN A 35 -33.85 3.10 -1.83
C GLN A 35 -34.01 4.57 -2.25
N SER A 36 -34.65 4.80 -3.39
CA SER A 36 -35.67 5.84 -3.53
C SER A 36 -36.63 5.46 -4.66
N SER A 37 -37.41 4.42 -4.40
CA SER A 37 -38.81 4.26 -4.78
C SER A 37 -39.35 5.20 -5.88
N PHE A 38 -39.11 4.86 -7.15
CA PHE A 38 -39.82 5.40 -8.32
C PHE A 38 -41.34 5.03 -8.37
N ARG A 39 -41.94 4.61 -7.24
CA ARG A 39 -43.30 4.04 -7.19
C ARG A 39 -44.30 4.78 -6.31
N GLY A 40 -43.91 5.90 -5.68
CA GLY A 40 -44.76 6.59 -4.69
C GLY A 40 -45.43 7.91 -5.14
N SER A 41 -44.96 8.59 -6.20
CA SER A 41 -45.34 9.99 -6.44
C SER A 41 -46.41 10.23 -7.52
N LEU A 42 -47.18 9.20 -7.89
CA LEU A 42 -48.30 9.32 -8.84
C LEU A 42 -49.65 9.58 -8.18
N GLN A 43 -49.72 10.00 -6.90
CA GLN A 43 -50.98 10.52 -6.35
C GLN A 43 -51.22 11.96 -6.89
N PRO A 44 -52.30 12.19 -7.65
CA PRO A 44 -52.69 13.54 -8.04
C PRO A 44 -53.53 14.11 -6.91
N SER A 45 -52.87 14.68 -5.90
CA SER A 45 -53.56 15.58 -4.96
C SER A 45 -53.57 16.95 -5.60
N GLY A 46 -54.74 17.32 -6.11
CA GLY A 46 -54.93 18.48 -6.97
C GLY A 46 -54.47 19.80 -6.38
N ASP A 47 -53.84 20.61 -7.20
CA ASP A 47 -54.19 22.02 -7.36
C ASP A 47 -53.69 22.47 -8.74
N GLY A 48 -54.44 23.35 -9.37
CA GLY A 48 -54.29 23.71 -10.78
C GLY A 48 -53.02 24.52 -11.05
N ASP A 49 -52.02 23.86 -11.60
CA ASP A 49 -51.15 24.46 -12.60
C ASP A 49 -50.69 23.34 -13.53
N GLY A 50 -50.62 23.62 -14.83
CA GLY A 50 -50.10 22.72 -15.85
C GLY A 50 -48.59 22.57 -15.70
N ALA A 51 -48.13 22.09 -14.54
CA ALA A 51 -46.74 21.87 -14.21
C ALA A 51 -46.23 20.72 -15.09
N PHE A 52 -45.65 21.11 -16.22
CA PHE A 52 -44.96 20.21 -17.14
C PHE A 52 -44.21 19.13 -16.34
N PRO A 53 -44.44 17.84 -16.61
CA PRO A 53 -43.86 16.74 -15.83
C PRO A 53 -42.32 16.78 -15.77
N LEU A 54 -41.68 17.53 -16.67
CA LEU A 54 -40.25 17.81 -16.71
C LEU A 54 -39.75 18.73 -15.58
N LYS A 55 -40.57 19.64 -15.06
CA LYS A 55 -40.17 20.50 -13.91
C LYS A 55 -39.92 19.69 -12.64
N ARG A 56 -40.52 18.51 -12.51
CA ARG A 56 -40.24 17.58 -11.41
C ARG A 56 -38.87 16.89 -11.56
N LEU A 57 -38.33 16.78 -12.78
CA LEU A 57 -37.06 16.12 -13.07
C LEU A 57 -35.85 17.05 -12.98
N GLU A 58 -36.09 18.37 -12.99
CA GLU A 58 -35.06 19.41 -12.85
C GLU A 58 -34.07 19.17 -11.69
N PRO A 59 -34.52 18.89 -10.44
CA PRO A 59 -33.58 18.61 -9.35
C PRO A 59 -32.80 17.30 -9.55
N ALA A 60 -33.39 16.29 -10.20
CA ALA A 60 -32.71 15.03 -10.48
C ALA A 60 -31.64 15.17 -11.57
N PHE A 61 -31.86 16.06 -12.55
CA PHE A 61 -30.83 16.38 -13.55
C PHE A 61 -29.67 17.19 -12.95
N ALA A 62 -29.95 18.08 -12.00
CA ALA A 62 -28.90 18.81 -11.28
C ALA A 62 -28.03 17.86 -10.43
N GLU A 63 -28.66 16.94 -9.69
CA GLU A 63 -27.92 15.93 -8.91
C GLU A 63 -27.11 14.99 -9.82
N LEU A 64 -27.69 14.59 -10.97
CA LEU A 64 -26.96 13.79 -11.95
C LEU A 64 -25.76 14.54 -12.52
N SER A 65 -25.89 15.84 -12.84
CA SER A 65 -24.76 16.63 -13.36
C SER A 65 -23.64 16.77 -12.34
N ASP A 66 -23.97 16.96 -11.07
CA ASP A 66 -22.97 17.02 -10.00
C ASP A 66 -22.28 15.65 -9.83
N ALA A 67 -23.04 14.56 -9.85
CA ALA A 67 -22.48 13.21 -9.80
C ALA A 67 -21.60 12.88 -11.02
N MET A 68 -21.92 13.41 -12.20
CA MET A 68 -21.07 13.28 -13.39
C MET A 68 -19.80 14.11 -13.29
N ALA A 69 -19.85 15.31 -12.72
CA ALA A 69 -18.66 16.13 -12.45
C ALA A 69 -17.72 15.45 -11.44
N ASP A 70 -18.28 14.85 -10.38
CA ASP A 70 -17.51 14.05 -9.43
C ASP A 70 -16.89 12.81 -10.09
N LEU A 71 -17.62 12.15 -11.00
CA LEU A 71 -17.10 11.03 -11.76
C LEU A 71 -15.93 11.45 -12.67
N GLU A 72 -16.04 12.60 -13.32
CA GLU A 72 -14.98 13.17 -14.16
C GLU A 72 -13.72 13.45 -13.34
N ALA A 73 -13.86 14.07 -12.16
CA ALA A 73 -12.74 14.30 -11.26
C ALA A 73 -12.04 12.99 -10.87
N ASN A 74 -12.81 11.95 -10.54
CA ASN A 74 -12.26 10.64 -10.24
C ASN A 74 -11.54 10.01 -11.45
N MET A 75 -12.09 10.14 -12.66
CA MET A 75 -11.47 9.63 -13.88
C MET A 75 -10.14 10.34 -14.19
N MET A 76 -10.04 11.65 -13.97
CA MET A 76 -8.77 12.38 -14.10
C MET A 76 -7.72 11.86 -13.11
N HIS A 77 -8.10 11.54 -11.87
CA HIS A 77 -7.17 10.93 -10.91
C HIS A 77 -6.69 9.55 -11.36
N PHE A 78 -7.57 8.72 -11.94
CA PHE A 78 -7.17 7.43 -12.48
C PHE A 78 -6.16 7.57 -13.63
N GLN A 79 -6.32 8.57 -14.50
CA GLN A 79 -5.36 8.86 -15.57
C GLN A 79 -3.97 9.20 -15.02
N LEU A 80 -3.91 10.05 -13.98
CA LEU A 80 -2.64 10.39 -13.33
C LEU A 80 -1.97 9.15 -12.71
N ILE A 81 -2.76 8.26 -12.09
CA ILE A 81 -2.24 7.02 -11.50
C ILE A 81 -1.70 6.09 -12.60
N ASP A 82 -2.43 5.93 -13.70
CA ASP A 82 -2.01 5.09 -14.82
C ASP A 82 -0.68 5.56 -15.41
N GLU A 83 -0.55 6.87 -15.66
CA GLU A 83 0.69 7.46 -16.15
C GLU A 83 1.85 7.24 -15.16
N SER A 84 1.60 7.40 -13.86
CA SER A 84 2.61 7.16 -12.82
C SER A 84 3.08 5.70 -12.78
N LEU A 85 2.16 4.75 -12.97
CA LEU A 85 2.46 3.32 -12.94
C LEU A 85 3.21 2.90 -14.21
N ALA A 86 2.82 3.43 -15.37
CA ALA A 86 3.51 3.20 -16.63
C ALA A 86 4.97 3.70 -16.54
N ARG A 87 5.17 4.92 -16.05
CA ARG A 87 6.50 5.52 -15.88
C ARG A 87 7.35 4.77 -14.83
N PHE A 88 6.73 4.30 -13.75
CA PHE A 88 7.39 3.42 -12.79
C PHE A 88 7.79 2.09 -13.43
N GLY A 89 6.89 1.46 -14.19
CA GLY A 89 7.13 0.19 -14.86
C GLY A 89 8.31 0.26 -15.83
N GLU A 90 8.40 1.33 -16.62
CA GLU A 90 9.54 1.59 -17.50
C GLU A 90 10.86 1.74 -16.73
N SER A 91 10.84 2.50 -15.63
CA SER A 91 12.01 2.73 -14.79
C SER A 91 12.46 1.44 -14.07
N PHE A 92 11.51 0.64 -13.59
CA PHE A 92 11.80 -0.62 -12.91
C PHE A 92 12.28 -1.70 -13.89
N ALA A 93 11.70 -1.76 -15.09
CA ALA A 93 12.14 -2.68 -16.14
C ALA A 93 13.56 -2.36 -16.61
N SER A 94 13.90 -1.09 -16.80
CA SER A 94 15.28 -0.67 -17.15
C SER A 94 16.28 -0.97 -16.02
N PHE A 95 15.89 -0.76 -14.76
CA PHE A 95 16.69 -1.16 -13.60
C PHE A 95 16.96 -2.68 -13.58
N LEU A 96 15.92 -3.51 -13.75
CA LEU A 96 16.07 -4.96 -13.79
C LEU A 96 16.88 -5.41 -15.01
N TYR A 97 16.75 -4.75 -16.15
CA TYR A 97 17.56 -5.03 -17.32
C TYR A 97 19.05 -4.75 -17.06
N GLY A 98 19.38 -3.60 -16.46
CA GLY A 98 20.74 -3.28 -16.04
C GLY A 98 21.30 -4.29 -15.02
N LEU A 99 20.48 -4.69 -14.04
CA LEU A 99 20.86 -5.77 -13.10
C LEU A 99 21.10 -7.10 -13.80
N ASN A 100 20.24 -7.50 -14.74
CA ASN A 100 20.43 -8.73 -15.51
C ASN A 100 21.71 -8.67 -16.34
N MET A 101 21.99 -7.56 -17.02
CA MET A 101 23.23 -7.39 -17.77
C MET A 101 24.45 -7.48 -16.84
N ASN A 102 24.41 -6.83 -15.67
CA ASN A 102 25.48 -6.95 -14.69
C ASN A 102 25.63 -8.40 -14.18
N ALA A 103 24.54 -9.10 -13.90
CA ALA A 103 24.57 -10.49 -13.46
C ALA A 103 25.16 -11.45 -14.52
N PHE A 104 25.08 -11.13 -15.81
CA PHE A 104 25.75 -11.88 -16.88
C PHE A 104 27.22 -11.49 -17.08
N CYS A 105 27.59 -10.26 -16.76
CA CYS A 105 28.91 -9.72 -17.08
C CYS A 105 29.92 -9.82 -15.94
N VAL A 106 29.52 -10.19 -14.72
CA VAL A 106 30.44 -10.36 -13.59
C VAL A 106 30.20 -11.67 -12.82
N ASP A 107 31.30 -12.39 -12.56
CA ASP A 107 31.29 -13.55 -11.69
C ASP A 107 31.33 -13.11 -10.23
N PHE A 108 30.40 -13.61 -9.43
CA PHE A 108 30.35 -13.37 -7.98
C PHE A 108 30.87 -14.61 -7.24
N PRO A 109 32.18 -14.72 -6.94
CA PRO A 109 32.73 -15.92 -6.31
C PRO A 109 32.10 -16.24 -4.95
N GLU A 110 31.62 -15.22 -4.23
CA GLU A 110 30.94 -15.34 -2.94
C GLU A 110 29.40 -15.41 -3.06
N THR A 111 28.84 -15.66 -4.27
CA THR A 111 27.38 -15.79 -4.37
C THR A 111 26.88 -16.95 -3.51
N PRO A 112 25.74 -16.83 -2.81
CA PRO A 112 25.21 -17.90 -2.00
C PRO A 112 24.88 -19.14 -2.85
N ILE A 113 25.73 -20.16 -2.77
CA ILE A 113 25.49 -21.45 -3.41
C ILE A 113 24.72 -22.37 -2.45
N LEU A 114 23.98 -23.33 -3.01
CA LEU A 114 23.24 -24.35 -2.27
C LEU A 114 24.08 -25.10 -1.24
N GLN A 115 25.39 -25.23 -1.48
CA GLN A 115 26.33 -25.84 -0.54
C GLN A 115 26.67 -24.93 0.66
N SER A 116 26.71 -23.61 0.48
CA SER A 116 26.96 -22.64 1.56
C SER A 116 25.81 -22.63 2.56
N PHE A 117 24.55 -22.67 2.09
CA PHE A 117 23.38 -22.79 2.97
C PHE A 117 23.36 -24.09 3.78
N ARG A 118 23.88 -25.20 3.21
CA ARG A 118 24.00 -26.47 3.93
C ARG A 118 25.06 -26.41 5.03
N ARG A 119 26.22 -25.80 4.76
CA ARG A 119 27.29 -25.58 5.74
C ARG A 119 26.84 -24.70 6.91
N ASP A 120 26.15 -23.60 6.61
CA ASP A 120 25.61 -22.72 7.65
C ASP A 120 24.61 -23.45 8.55
N ARG A 121 23.70 -24.24 7.96
CA ARG A 121 22.72 -25.05 8.71
C ARG A 121 23.37 -26.17 9.54
N GLN A 122 24.47 -26.75 9.08
CA GLN A 122 25.24 -27.74 9.85
C GLN A 122 26.00 -27.08 11.01
N SER A 123 26.68 -25.96 10.78
CA SER A 123 27.37 -25.21 11.83
C SER A 123 26.41 -24.73 12.92
N SER A 124 25.22 -24.25 12.53
CA SER A 124 24.14 -23.87 13.46
C SER A 124 23.60 -25.04 14.28
N THR A 125 23.69 -26.26 13.74
CA THR A 125 23.25 -27.48 14.42
C THR A 125 24.34 -28.00 15.37
N GLU A 126 25.62 -27.88 15.00
CA GLU A 126 26.77 -28.24 15.85
C GLU A 126 27.01 -27.23 16.98
N LEU A 127 26.66 -25.94 16.80
CA LEU A 127 26.71 -24.88 17.83
C LEU A 127 25.58 -24.96 18.87
N ARG A 128 24.78 -26.04 18.88
CA ARG A 128 24.06 -26.51 20.06
C ARG A 128 24.80 -27.70 20.70
N PRO A 129 26.05 -27.56 21.15
CA PRO A 129 26.63 -28.59 22.00
C PRO A 129 25.84 -28.59 23.32
N ALA A 130 25.54 -29.79 23.79
CA ALA A 130 24.88 -30.09 25.04
C ALA A 130 25.71 -29.62 26.26
N HIS A 131 25.83 -28.31 26.45
CA HIS A 131 26.58 -27.72 27.57
C HIS A 131 25.76 -27.68 28.89
N ASP A 132 24.56 -28.25 28.90
CA ASP A 132 23.68 -28.25 30.07
C ASP A 132 23.71 -29.56 30.89
N ALA A 133 24.51 -30.56 30.50
CA ALA A 133 24.46 -31.89 31.14
C ALA A 133 25.60 -32.17 32.14
N GLU A 134 26.67 -31.36 32.22
CA GLU A 134 27.84 -31.67 33.08
C GLU A 134 27.99 -30.74 34.32
N ALA A 135 27.01 -29.88 34.61
CA ALA A 135 27.03 -29.00 35.79
C ALA A 135 26.03 -29.42 36.89
N THR A 136 25.60 -30.69 36.91
CA THR A 136 24.69 -31.23 37.94
C THR A 136 25.47 -32.05 38.97
N TYR A 137 25.91 -31.34 40.01
CA TYR A 137 26.21 -31.77 41.40
C TYR A 137 27.41 -32.70 41.68
N MET A 138 28.51 -32.06 42.10
CA MET A 138 29.16 -32.36 43.38
C MET A 138 28.44 -31.62 44.51
#